data_AF-A0A9E2XBD7-F1
#
_entry.id   AF-A0A9E2XBD7-F1
#
_cell.length_a   1.000
_cell.length_b   1.000
_cell.length_c   1.000
_cell.angle_alpha   90.00
_cell.angle_beta   90.00
_cell.angle_gamma   90.00
#
_symmetry.space_group_name_H-M   'P 1'
#
loop_
_entity.id
_entity.type
_entity.pdbx_description
1 polymer ?
#
loop_
_entity_poly.entity_id
_entity_poly.type
_entity_poly.pdbx_seq_one_letter_code
_entity_poly.pdbx_strand_id
1 'polypeptide(L)' 'LHEAFGFRRAGLLEKVGWRFGRWTDSLLMQRALGPGGTEPAVEIG' A
#
# COMPACT_ATOMS: atom_id res chain seq x y z
N LEU A 1 -11.71 -6.98 1.67
CA LEU A 1 -11.43 -7.51 0.31
C LEU A 1 -9.93 -7.66 0.07
N HIS A 2 -9.16 -6.59 -0.05
CA HIS A 2 -7.72 -6.67 -0.37
C HIS A 2 -6.92 -7.58 0.58
N GLU A 3 -7.26 -7.61 1.87
CA GLU A 3 -6.65 -8.51 2.86
C GLU A 3 -6.78 -9.99 2.46
N ALA A 4 -7.92 -10.41 1.90
CA ALA A 4 -8.13 -11.77 1.41
C ALA A 4 -7.25 -12.13 0.20
N PHE A 5 -6.73 -11.12 -0.51
CA PHE A 5 -5.78 -11.30 -1.61
C PHE A 5 -4.32 -11.10 -1.18
N GLY A 6 -4.05 -11.11 0.13
CA GLY A 6 -2.69 -11.04 0.68
C GLY A 6 -2.13 -9.62 0.81
N PHE A 7 -2.95 -8.58 0.68
CA PHE A 7 -2.51 -7.22 1.00
C PHE A 7 -2.53 -6.99 2.50
N ARG A 8 -1.50 -6.34 3.02
CA ARG A 8 -1.42 -5.84 4.40
C ARG A 8 -1.52 -4.32 4.45
N ARG A 9 -1.92 -3.77 5.59
CA ARG A 9 -1.86 -2.32 5.84
C ARG A 9 -0.40 -1.87 5.87
N ALA A 10 -0.10 -0.76 5.20
CA ALA A 10 1.24 -0.19 5.09
C ALA A 10 1.33 1.24 5.65
N GLY A 11 0.21 1.96 5.72
CA GLY A 11 0.15 3.28 6.34
C GLY A 11 -1.25 3.87 6.30
N LEU A 12 -1.53 4.80 7.20
CA LEU A 12 -2.75 5.60 7.20
C LEU A 12 -2.36 7.07 7.09
N LEU A 13 -2.85 7.74 6.06
CA LEU A 13 -2.70 9.19 5.89
C LEU A 13 -4.01 9.85 6.30
N GLU A 14 -4.03 10.44 7.49
CA GLU A 14 -5.22 11.05 8.06
C GLU A 14 -5.50 12.42 7.43
N LYS A 15 -6.76 12.67 7.07
CA LYS A 15 -7.28 13.95 6.55
C LYS A 15 -6.44 14.54 5.42
N VAL A 16 -5.93 13.68 4.54
CA VAL A 16 -5.03 14.08 3.45
C VAL A 16 -5.77 14.55 2.18
N GLY A 17 -7.05 14.18 2.03
CA GLY A 17 -7.87 14.55 0.87
C GLY A 17 -9.12 15.33 1.26
N TRP A 18 -9.44 16.40 0.52
CA TRP A 18 -10.72 17.09 0.62
C TRP A 18 -11.62 16.74 -0.58
N ARG A 19 -12.78 16.12 -0.32
CA ARG A 19 -13.76 15.78 -1.36
C ARG A 19 -15.17 15.74 -0.81
N PHE A 20 -16.16 16.13 -1.62
CA PHE A 20 -17.59 16.14 -1.25
C PHE A 20 -17.85 16.82 0.10
N GLY A 21 -17.21 17.97 0.35
CA GLY A 21 -17.41 18.76 1.55
C GLY A 21 -16.85 18.16 2.85
N ARG A 22 -15.94 17.19 2.77
CA ARG A 22 -15.28 16.62 3.97
C ARG A 22 -13.82 16.27 3.73
N TRP A 23 -13.07 16.22 4.83
CA TRP A 23 -11.76 15.58 4.88
C TRP A 23 -11.91 14.06 4.81
N THR A 24 -10.94 13.41 4.17
CA THR A 24 -10.90 11.97 3.97
C THR A 24 -9.50 11.43 4.19
N ASP A 25 -9.44 10.23 4.76
CA ASP A 25 -8.20 9.51 5.00
C ASP A 25 -7.86 8.63 3.79
N SER A 26 -6.57 8.31 3.64
CA SER A 26 -6.10 7.32 2.66
C SER A 26 -5.39 6.17 3.38
N LEU A 27 -5.92 4.95 3.25
CA LEU A 27 -5.26 3.73 3.69
C LEU A 27 -4.36 3.20 2.57
N LEU A 28 -3.06 3.13 2.81
CA LEU A 28 -2.11 2.45 1.95
C LEU A 28 -2.09 0.96 2.31
N MET A 29 -2.26 0.12 1.30
CA MET A 29 -2.14 -1.33 1.42
C MET A 29 -1.07 -1.84 0.46
N GLN A 30 -0.29 -2.82 0.91
CA GLN A 30 0.85 -3.36 0.16
C GLN A 30 0.79 -4.89 0.14
N ARG A 31 1.18 -5.48 -0.98
CA ARG A 31 1.40 -6.92 -1.14
C ARG A 31 2.75 -7.13 -1.82
N ALA A 32 3.57 -8.03 -1.29
CA ALA A 32 4.79 -8.44 -1.95
C ALA A 32 4.48 -9.24 -3.22
N LEU A 33 5.29 -9.07 -4.27
CA LEU A 33 5.26 -9.90 -5.47
C LEU A 33 6.53 -10.75 -5.48
N GLY A 34 6.40 -12.07 -5.67
CA GLY A 34 7.54 -12.98 -5.57
C GLY A 34 8.23 -12.90 -4.19
N PRO A 35 9.57 -12.93 -4.12
CA PRO A 35 10.34 -12.70 -2.88
C PRO A 35 10.10 -11.30 -2.27
N GLY A 36 9.58 -10.35 -3.05
CA GLY A 36 9.42 -8.98 -2.60
C GLY A 36 10.76 -8.37 -2.21
N GLY A 37 10.84 -7.83 -0.99
CA GLY A 37 12.06 -7.20 -0.47
C GLY A 37 12.96 -8.13 0.35
N THR A 38 12.72 -9.45 0.34
CA THR A 38 13.56 -10.40 1.08
C THR A 38 14.83 -10.79 0.33
N GLU A 39 14.89 -10.49 -0.97
CA GLU A 39 16.05 -10.70 -1.83
C GLU A 39 16.46 -9.35 -2.44
N PRO A 40 17.77 -9.13 -2.70
CA PRO A 40 18.21 -7.95 -3.42
C PRO A 40 17.65 -7.93 -4.84
N ALA A 41 17.50 -6.74 -5.41
CA ALA A 41 17.15 -6.61 -6.82
C ALA A 41 18.25 -7.27 -7.67
N VAL A 42 17.83 -8.08 -8.65
CA VAL A 42 18.76 -8.57 -9.69
C VAL A 42 19.01 -7.42 -10.64
N GLU A 43 20.25 -6.92 -10.70
CA GLU A 43 20.63 -6.01 -11.78
C GLU A 43 20.66 -6.77 -13.11
N ILE A 44 19.85 -6.29 -14.04
CA ILE A 44 19.85 -6.73 -15.44
C ILE A 44 20.77 -5.76 -16.18
N GLY A 45 22.00 -6.21 -16.43
CA GLY A 45 23.00 -5.50 -17.24
C GLY A 45 22.74 -5.58 -18.73
#